data_AF-A0A6N4QVV9-F1
#
_entry.id   AF-A0A6N4QVV9-F1
#
_cell.length_a   1.000
_cell.length_b   1.000
_cell.length_c   1.000
_cell.angle_alpha   90.00
_cell.angle_beta   90.00
_cell.angle_gamma   90.00
#
_symmetry.space_group_name_H-M   'P 1'
#
loop_
_entity.id
_entity.type
_entity.pdbx_description
1 polymer ?
#
loop_
_entity_poly.entity_id
_entity_poly.type
_entity_poly.pdbx_seq_one_letter_code
_entity_poly.pdbx_strand_id
1 'polypeptide(L)'
;MSFVRIKFFGFLIFILFSCSQAEKIEMDLSKGGVGLIANILPAILPVDDSPFDSTKFPTLMEGQSTSVTLALKTRAASVEQFNFAWADTAGGPTISPATFTYSGSNTTNVTITAIDNDCLDDTMTLNATRVSDSKVYALKFNVTDRDRCIFLASNSSTPGVTGPGFTGNLGGVAGADAKCQAEKPSALPGAASEYKALLGIDTVRNPTKSGGILETNWPLKVGVRYFSYSASAPEGAYIATGTSNGIGTGSAIFTFPLNSSFNHSSDTSTLTFWTGIGSASFDPMGGSYTCSTYTDGTTGFGYNGATNAISSSAIASYYFSCSTPARLICIRQ
;
A
#
# COMPACT_ATOMS: atom_id res chain seq x y z
N MET A 1 -33.81 -49.46 -39.44
CA MET A 1 -32.81 -49.01 -40.44
C MET A 1 -31.69 -48.35 -39.62
N SER A 2 -30.43 -48.81 -39.60
CA SER A 2 -29.49 -49.14 -40.71
C SER A 2 -29.23 -47.91 -41.59
N PHE A 3 -27.99 -47.50 -41.89
CA PHE A 3 -26.76 -48.30 -42.12
C PHE A 3 -25.46 -47.71 -41.51
N VAL A 4 -24.36 -48.49 -41.59
CA VAL A 4 -22.99 -48.17 -41.11
C VAL A 4 -22.04 -47.76 -42.26
N ARG A 5 -21.13 -46.81 -42.00
CA ARG A 5 -19.82 -46.60 -42.70
C ARG A 5 -18.78 -46.01 -41.69
N ILE A 6 -17.47 -46.28 -41.62
CA ILE A 6 -16.44 -47.01 -42.43
C ILE A 6 -15.91 -46.17 -43.63
N LYS A 7 -14.62 -45.77 -43.75
CA LYS A 7 -13.37 -46.03 -42.96
C LYS A 7 -12.27 -44.99 -43.30
N PHE A 8 -11.03 -45.24 -42.81
CA PHE A 8 -9.70 -44.65 -43.10
C PHE A 8 -9.20 -43.55 -42.13
N PHE A 9 -8.11 -43.73 -41.37
CA PHE A 9 -6.67 -43.99 -41.66
C PHE A 9 -5.88 -42.72 -42.02
N GLY A 10 -5.18 -42.17 -41.02
CA GLY A 10 -4.19 -41.11 -41.17
C GLY A 10 -2.95 -41.46 -40.35
N PHE A 11 -1.85 -41.80 -41.02
CA PHE A 11 -0.61 -42.28 -40.41
C PHE A 11 0.40 -41.14 -40.42
N LEU A 12 0.80 -40.63 -39.25
CA LEU A 12 1.80 -39.57 -39.15
C LEU A 12 2.95 -40.01 -38.24
N ILE A 13 4.12 -40.18 -38.84
CA ILE A 13 5.38 -40.42 -38.16
C ILE A 13 5.90 -39.07 -37.64
N PHE A 14 6.24 -38.99 -36.35
CA PHE A 14 7.24 -38.04 -35.87
C PHE A 14 8.35 -38.83 -35.17
N ILE A 15 9.60 -38.54 -35.57
CA ILE A 15 10.82 -39.21 -35.14
C ILE A 15 11.82 -38.13 -34.75
N LEU A 16 12.51 -38.34 -33.63
CA LEU A 16 13.58 -37.51 -33.05
C LEU A 16 13.18 -36.08 -32.63
N PHE A 17 13.29 -35.82 -31.32
CA PHE A 17 14.52 -35.19 -30.81
C PHE A 17 14.93 -35.87 -29.50
N SER A 18 16.23 -35.82 -29.18
CA SER A 18 16.87 -36.74 -28.23
C SER A 18 16.77 -36.29 -26.77
N CYS A 19 16.43 -37.22 -25.87
CA CYS A 19 16.75 -37.06 -24.46
C CYS A 19 18.27 -37.22 -24.25
N SER A 20 18.97 -36.12 -23.96
CA SER A 20 20.32 -36.16 -23.39
C SER A 20 20.24 -36.67 -21.94
N GLN A 21 20.34 -38.00 -21.77
CA GLN A 21 20.60 -38.63 -20.47
C GLN A 21 21.91 -38.06 -19.91
N ALA A 22 21.90 -37.51 -18.69
CA ALA A 22 23.12 -37.07 -18.04
C ALA A 22 23.95 -38.30 -17.63
N GLU A 23 25.19 -38.38 -18.11
CA GLU A 23 26.07 -39.51 -17.83
C GLU A 23 26.48 -39.53 -16.35
N LYS A 24 26.40 -40.71 -15.75
CA LYS A 24 26.59 -40.90 -14.30
C LYS A 24 28.09 -40.96 -14.00
N ILE A 25 28.65 -39.88 -13.46
CA ILE A 25 30.07 -39.83 -13.07
C ILE A 25 30.31 -40.77 -11.89
N GLU A 26 30.90 -41.93 -12.15
CA GLU A 26 31.34 -42.87 -11.12
C GLU A 26 32.77 -42.48 -10.67
N MET A 27 32.86 -41.88 -9.48
CA MET A 27 34.16 -41.59 -8.85
C MET A 27 34.75 -42.87 -8.26
N ASP A 28 35.74 -43.45 -8.95
CA ASP A 28 36.56 -44.54 -8.43
C ASP A 28 37.33 -44.10 -7.17
N LEU A 29 36.88 -44.58 -6.01
CA LEU A 29 37.47 -44.33 -4.70
C LEU A 29 38.51 -45.40 -4.28
N SER A 30 39.02 -46.20 -5.23
CA SER A 30 39.92 -47.35 -4.96
C SER A 30 41.44 -47.08 -5.10
N LYS A 31 41.92 -45.89 -4.70
CA LYS A 31 43.32 -45.70 -4.25
C LYS A 31 43.38 -44.85 -2.98
N GLY A 32 43.87 -45.46 -1.90
CA GLY A 32 43.93 -44.80 -0.59
C GLY A 32 45.05 -43.76 -0.47
N GLY A 33 44.72 -42.63 0.14
CA GLY A 33 45.67 -41.61 0.60
C GLY A 33 45.06 -40.87 1.78
N VAL A 34 45.69 -40.92 2.95
CA VAL A 34 45.12 -40.34 4.19
C VAL A 34 45.37 -38.83 4.20
N GLY A 35 44.33 -38.03 3.99
CA GLY A 35 44.43 -36.57 4.14
C GLY A 35 43.13 -35.83 3.82
N LEU A 36 42.82 -34.83 4.66
CA LEU A 36 41.89 -33.72 4.39
C LEU A 36 40.47 -34.10 3.91
N ILE A 37 39.65 -34.62 4.84
CA ILE A 37 38.20 -34.31 4.80
C ILE A 37 38.04 -32.83 5.22
N ALA A 38 38.30 -31.92 4.28
CA ALA A 38 37.90 -30.53 4.43
C ALA A 38 36.38 -30.45 4.32
N ASN A 39 35.71 -29.77 5.27
CA ASN A 39 34.27 -29.55 5.22
C ASN A 39 33.90 -28.56 4.11
N ILE A 40 33.90 -29.02 2.85
CA ILE A 40 33.26 -28.32 1.74
C ILE A 40 31.76 -28.58 1.82
N LEU A 41 31.13 -28.03 2.86
CA LEU A 41 29.76 -27.59 2.78
C LEU A 41 29.79 -26.32 1.90
N PRO A 42 29.21 -26.33 0.69
CA PRO A 42 28.88 -25.09 0.02
C PRO A 42 27.75 -24.43 0.81
N ALA A 43 28.12 -23.70 1.86
CA ALA A 43 27.22 -22.80 2.55
C ALA A 43 26.88 -21.67 1.57
N ILE A 44 25.85 -21.88 0.75
CA ILE A 44 25.21 -20.85 -0.08
C ILE A 44 24.44 -19.90 0.85
N LEU A 45 25.21 -19.22 1.70
CA LEU A 45 24.78 -17.97 2.30
C LEU A 45 24.68 -16.96 1.16
N PRO A 46 23.56 -16.23 1.02
CA PRO A 46 23.54 -15.04 0.19
C PRO A 46 24.38 -13.97 0.89
N VAL A 47 25.70 -14.05 0.72
CA VAL A 47 26.61 -12.98 1.10
C VAL A 47 26.21 -11.76 0.25
N ASP A 48 25.79 -10.70 0.92
CA ASP A 48 25.44 -9.44 0.26
C ASP A 48 26.69 -8.85 -0.40
N ASP A 49 26.80 -9.14 -1.71
CA ASP A 49 27.89 -8.81 -2.61
C ASP A 49 27.95 -7.30 -2.95
N SER A 50 27.05 -6.49 -2.37
CA SER A 50 27.16 -5.04 -2.33
C SER A 50 28.40 -4.60 -1.54
N PRO A 51 29.22 -3.66 -2.05
CA PRO A 51 30.32 -3.10 -1.28
C PRO A 51 29.83 -2.15 -0.17
N PHE A 52 28.54 -1.78 -0.16
CA PHE A 52 27.95 -0.85 0.81
C PHE A 52 27.50 -1.57 2.09
N ASP A 53 27.64 -0.88 3.22
CA ASP A 53 27.21 -1.36 4.53
C ASP A 53 25.74 -1.01 4.78
N SER A 54 24.86 -1.88 4.31
CA SER A 54 23.40 -1.79 4.44
C SER A 54 22.92 -1.80 5.90
N THR A 55 23.73 -2.22 6.88
CA THR A 55 23.35 -2.21 8.31
C THR A 55 23.22 -0.80 8.90
N LYS A 56 23.67 0.23 8.16
CA LYS A 56 23.64 1.64 8.56
C LYS A 56 22.58 2.48 7.86
N PHE A 57 21.75 1.87 6.99
CA PHE A 57 20.71 2.61 6.27
C PHE A 57 19.51 2.89 7.20
N PRO A 58 19.06 4.15 7.34
CA PRO A 58 17.88 4.47 8.13
C PRO A 58 16.60 4.15 7.37
N THR A 59 15.50 3.94 8.10
CA THR A 59 14.15 4.12 7.54
C THR A 59 13.97 5.58 7.14
N LEU A 60 13.42 5.81 5.95
CA LEU A 60 13.12 7.15 5.41
C LEU A 60 11.65 7.48 5.64
N MET A 61 11.30 8.76 5.66
CA MET A 61 9.90 9.21 5.60
C MET A 61 9.61 9.74 4.19
N GLU A 62 8.49 9.32 3.63
CA GLU A 62 8.04 9.69 2.29
C GLU A 62 7.89 11.23 2.16
N GLY A 63 8.45 11.79 1.09
CA GLY A 63 8.57 13.23 0.88
C GLY A 63 9.60 13.98 1.74
N GLN A 64 10.25 13.35 2.73
CA GLN A 64 11.19 14.02 3.62
C GLN A 64 12.64 13.94 3.14
N SER A 65 13.24 15.09 2.84
CA SER A 65 14.66 15.18 2.49
C SER A 65 15.55 14.88 3.71
N THR A 66 16.42 13.88 3.56
CA THR A 66 17.16 13.21 4.64
C THR A 66 18.63 13.04 4.26
N SER A 67 19.56 13.38 5.16
CA SER A 67 20.99 13.15 4.97
C SER A 67 21.38 11.73 5.41
N VAL A 68 21.85 10.90 4.47
CA VAL A 68 22.24 9.51 4.69
C VAL A 68 23.72 9.31 4.39
N THR A 69 24.41 8.58 5.28
CA THR A 69 25.82 8.21 5.09
C THR A 69 25.94 6.88 4.34
N LEU A 70 26.38 6.92 3.08
CA LEU A 70 26.71 5.72 2.29
C LEU A 70 28.15 5.29 2.60
N ALA A 71 28.28 4.26 3.43
CA ALA A 71 29.54 3.66 3.84
C ALA A 71 29.87 2.41 3.01
N LEU A 72 31.11 2.28 2.56
CA LEU A 72 31.66 1.03 2.02
C LEU A 72 32.13 0.14 3.19
N LYS A 73 31.79 -1.16 3.12
CA LYS A 73 32.15 -2.24 4.07
C LYS A 73 33.67 -2.32 4.29
N THR A 74 34.44 -2.05 3.24
CA THR A 74 35.91 -1.92 3.27
C THR A 74 36.32 -0.57 2.67
N ARG A 75 37.50 -0.08 3.03
CA ARG A 75 38.08 1.11 2.37
C ARG A 75 38.53 0.72 0.97
N ALA A 76 38.06 1.45 -0.05
CA ALA A 76 38.51 1.27 -1.43
C ALA A 76 40.05 1.39 -1.52
N ALA A 77 40.71 0.37 -2.06
CA ALA A 77 42.17 0.31 -2.20
C ALA A 77 42.67 1.16 -3.39
N SER A 78 41.80 1.32 -4.40
CA SER A 78 41.91 2.26 -5.51
C SER A 78 40.87 3.36 -5.36
N VAL A 79 40.93 4.40 -6.20
CA VAL A 79 39.83 5.35 -6.34
C VAL A 79 38.64 4.65 -7.01
N GLU A 80 37.48 4.61 -6.36
CA GLU A 80 36.23 4.09 -6.95
C GLU A 80 35.19 5.21 -7.08
N GLN A 81 34.46 5.23 -8.19
CA GLN A 81 33.39 6.19 -8.44
C GLN A 81 32.06 5.47 -8.66
N PHE A 82 31.00 6.00 -8.06
CA PHE A 82 29.63 5.50 -8.18
C PHE A 82 28.70 6.61 -8.66
N ASN A 83 27.78 6.25 -9.55
CA ASN A 83 26.60 7.05 -9.88
C ASN A 83 25.40 6.46 -9.13
N PHE A 84 24.55 7.31 -8.57
CA PHE A 84 23.38 6.92 -7.81
C PHE A 84 22.11 7.41 -8.49
N ALA A 85 21.14 6.51 -8.69
CA ALA A 85 19.82 6.84 -9.21
C ALA A 85 18.77 5.95 -8.54
N TRP A 86 17.59 6.49 -8.26
CA TRP A 86 16.47 5.66 -7.78
C TRP A 86 16.02 4.69 -8.88
N ALA A 87 15.68 3.46 -8.48
CA ALA A 87 15.26 2.40 -9.41
C ALA A 87 13.83 2.61 -9.90
N ASP A 88 12.95 3.11 -9.04
CA ASP A 88 11.71 3.76 -9.43
C ASP A 88 11.91 5.29 -9.48
N THR A 89 11.16 5.95 -10.34
CA THR A 89 11.11 7.41 -10.50
C THR A 89 9.67 7.96 -10.48
N ALA A 90 8.68 7.10 -10.24
CA ALA A 90 7.35 7.50 -9.76
C ALA A 90 7.47 8.39 -8.50
N GLY A 91 6.53 9.31 -8.26
CA GLY A 91 6.62 10.32 -7.19
C GLY A 91 7.65 11.45 -7.44
N GLY A 92 8.76 11.16 -8.12
CA GLY A 92 9.87 12.09 -8.39
C GLY A 92 10.94 12.15 -7.29
N PRO A 93 11.45 11.02 -6.77
CA PRO A 93 12.43 10.97 -5.70
C PRO A 93 13.79 11.56 -6.14
N THR A 94 14.53 12.11 -5.19
CA THR A 94 15.76 12.88 -5.47
C THR A 94 16.98 12.35 -4.72
N ILE A 95 18.17 12.60 -5.26
CA ILE A 95 19.46 12.39 -4.59
C ILE A 95 20.47 13.49 -4.96
N SER A 96 21.24 13.96 -4.00
CA SER A 96 22.34 14.91 -4.21
C SER A 96 23.49 14.67 -3.21
N PRO A 97 24.75 14.55 -3.67
CA PRO A 97 25.17 14.45 -5.07
C PRO A 97 24.79 13.10 -5.68
N ALA A 98 24.35 13.10 -6.95
CA ALA A 98 24.03 11.88 -7.70
C ALA A 98 25.27 11.09 -8.19
N THR A 99 26.48 11.61 -7.93
CA THR A 99 27.75 10.95 -8.25
C THR A 99 28.74 11.20 -7.10
N PHE A 100 29.48 10.19 -6.67
CA PHE A 100 30.54 10.35 -5.68
C PHE A 100 31.77 9.49 -6.01
N THR A 101 32.94 10.00 -5.62
CA THR A 101 34.24 9.35 -5.82
C THR A 101 34.90 9.08 -4.46
N TYR A 102 34.98 7.81 -4.08
CA TYR A 102 35.66 7.35 -2.88
C TYR A 102 37.18 7.36 -3.12
N SER A 103 37.83 8.44 -2.69
CA SER A 103 39.28 8.59 -2.64
C SER A 103 39.74 8.80 -1.20
N GLY A 104 40.31 7.78 -0.57
CA GLY A 104 40.82 7.85 0.80
C GLY A 104 39.76 7.80 1.91
N SER A 105 38.54 8.28 1.68
CA SER A 105 37.37 8.01 2.52
C SER A 105 36.71 6.68 2.13
N ASN A 106 36.07 6.00 3.09
CA ASN A 106 35.11 4.91 2.82
C ASN A 106 33.64 5.35 3.06
N THR A 107 33.39 6.61 3.38
CA THR A 107 32.05 7.17 3.60
C THR A 107 31.81 8.41 2.74
N THR A 108 30.54 8.63 2.39
CA THR A 108 30.03 9.90 1.87
C THR A 108 28.65 10.18 2.45
N ASN A 109 28.24 11.44 2.47
CA ASN A 109 26.87 11.83 2.80
C ASN A 109 26.13 12.26 1.53
N VAL A 110 24.95 11.70 1.33
CA VAL A 110 24.00 12.11 0.29
C VAL A 110 22.73 12.62 0.94
N THR A 111 22.19 13.71 0.43
CA THR A 111 20.82 14.14 0.72
C THR A 111 19.90 13.40 -0.24
N ILE A 112 18.97 12.61 0.30
CA ILE A 112 17.99 11.87 -0.48
C ILE A 112 16.56 12.23 -0.05
N THR A 113 15.64 12.15 -1.00
CA THR A 113 14.20 12.26 -0.73
C THR A 113 13.55 11.06 -1.40
N ALA A 114 13.04 10.13 -0.60
CA ALA A 114 12.20 9.03 -1.08
C ALA A 114 10.78 9.57 -1.31
N ILE A 115 10.19 9.24 -2.45
CA ILE A 115 8.83 9.60 -2.87
C ILE A 115 8.39 8.50 -3.82
N ASP A 116 7.22 7.94 -3.61
CA ASP A 116 6.60 6.95 -4.50
C ASP A 116 5.19 7.40 -4.90
N ASN A 117 4.32 6.45 -5.23
CA ASN A 117 2.97 6.69 -5.76
C ASN A 117 1.91 5.70 -5.23
N ASP A 118 2.09 5.12 -4.03
CA ASP A 118 1.01 4.39 -3.34
C ASP A 118 0.70 4.91 -1.93
N CYS A 119 0.57 4.04 -0.93
CA CYS A 119 0.20 4.38 0.44
C CYS A 119 0.70 3.37 1.50
N LEU A 120 1.66 2.51 1.14
CA LEU A 120 2.14 1.37 1.93
C LEU A 120 3.57 1.61 2.44
N ASP A 121 3.90 1.09 3.64
CA ASP A 121 5.27 1.12 4.15
C ASP A 121 6.13 0.13 3.30
N ASP A 122 7.06 0.67 2.51
CA ASP A 122 7.63 0.04 1.31
C ASP A 122 9.15 -0.29 1.45
N THR A 123 9.79 -0.77 0.37
CA THR A 123 11.26 -0.77 0.24
C THR A 123 11.77 -0.22 -1.11
N MET A 124 11.75 1.11 -1.28
CA MET A 124 12.41 1.80 -2.38
C MET A 124 13.89 1.38 -2.54
N THR A 125 14.34 1.24 -3.79
CA THR A 125 15.71 0.84 -4.14
C THR A 125 16.46 1.97 -4.83
N LEU A 126 17.62 2.35 -4.28
CA LEU A 126 18.59 3.25 -4.90
C LEU A 126 19.68 2.41 -5.57
N ASN A 127 19.81 2.51 -6.90
CA ASN A 127 20.86 1.85 -7.66
C ASN A 127 22.17 2.63 -7.55
N ALA A 128 23.21 1.99 -7.00
CA ALA A 128 24.58 2.47 -7.03
C ALA A 128 25.35 1.76 -8.15
N THR A 129 25.60 2.45 -9.26
CA THR A 129 26.33 1.91 -10.42
C THR A 129 27.80 2.32 -10.34
N ARG A 130 28.70 1.33 -10.19
CA ARG A 130 30.14 1.58 -10.19
C ARG A 130 30.64 1.89 -11.61
N VAL A 131 31.38 2.98 -11.76
CA VAL A 131 31.78 3.54 -13.07
C VAL A 131 32.86 2.70 -13.78
N SER A 132 33.68 1.94 -13.05
CA SER A 132 34.79 1.17 -13.63
C SER A 132 34.38 -0.10 -14.39
N ASP A 133 33.24 -0.70 -14.04
CA ASP A 133 32.76 -1.98 -14.58
C ASP A 133 31.24 -2.01 -14.85
N SER A 134 30.54 -0.89 -14.65
CA SER A 134 29.08 -0.76 -14.75
C SER A 134 28.29 -1.70 -13.83
N LYS A 135 28.91 -2.28 -12.79
CA LYS A 135 28.21 -3.16 -11.86
C LYS A 135 27.24 -2.34 -11.01
N VAL A 136 25.97 -2.75 -11.01
CA VAL A 136 24.89 -2.11 -10.26
C VAL A 136 24.69 -2.82 -8.93
N TYR A 137 24.56 -2.04 -7.86
CA TYR A 137 24.28 -2.52 -6.51
C TYR A 137 22.97 -1.89 -6.01
N ALA A 138 22.02 -2.73 -5.60
CA ALA A 138 20.70 -2.30 -5.12
C ALA A 138 20.77 -1.92 -3.63
N LEU A 139 20.74 -0.62 -3.33
CA LEU A 139 20.70 -0.10 -1.96
C LEU A 139 19.25 0.08 -1.53
N LYS A 140 18.77 -0.82 -0.69
CA LYS A 140 17.38 -0.87 -0.23
C LYS A 140 17.17 0.01 0.99
N PHE A 141 16.18 0.90 0.92
CA PHE A 141 15.73 1.74 2.03
C PHE A 141 14.28 1.40 2.36
N ASN A 142 14.00 1.12 3.63
CA ASN A 142 12.61 1.03 4.07
C ASN A 142 12.03 2.45 4.09
N VAL A 143 10.84 2.63 3.52
CA VAL A 143 10.14 3.93 3.53
C VAL A 143 8.91 3.82 4.40
N THR A 144 8.68 4.80 5.26
CA THR A 144 7.43 4.97 5.99
C THR A 144 6.57 5.98 5.26
N ASP A 145 5.38 5.52 4.90
CA ASP A 145 4.46 6.25 4.03
C ASP A 145 3.78 7.43 4.75
N ARG A 146 3.74 8.57 4.07
CA ARG A 146 3.16 9.82 4.60
C ARG A 146 1.69 9.98 4.16
N ASP A 147 1.30 9.30 3.12
CA ASP A 147 -0.03 9.31 2.53
C ASP A 147 -0.91 8.22 3.18
N ARG A 148 -2.10 7.96 2.64
CA ARG A 148 -3.15 7.27 3.41
C ARG A 148 -4.02 6.35 2.57
N CYS A 149 -3.83 5.05 2.78
CA CYS A 149 -4.75 4.03 2.27
C CYS A 149 -6.15 4.17 2.89
N ILE A 150 -7.16 4.15 2.02
CA ILE A 150 -8.58 4.03 2.34
C ILE A 150 -9.01 2.60 2.01
N PHE A 151 -9.53 1.86 2.97
CA PHE A 151 -10.13 0.55 2.75
C PHE A 151 -11.60 0.53 3.20
N LEU A 152 -12.31 -0.55 2.86
CA LEU A 152 -13.76 -0.67 3.06
C LEU A 152 -14.11 -1.81 4.02
N ALA A 153 -14.34 -1.49 5.30
CA ALA A 153 -14.84 -2.47 6.27
C ALA A 153 -16.30 -2.83 5.97
N SER A 154 -16.64 -4.12 6.05
CA SER A 154 -17.86 -4.68 5.45
C SER A 154 -18.45 -5.85 6.24
N ASN A 155 -18.16 -5.95 7.54
CA ASN A 155 -18.62 -7.02 8.43
C ASN A 155 -18.08 -8.40 7.99
N SER A 156 -16.85 -8.43 7.47
CA SER A 156 -16.19 -9.64 7.01
C SER A 156 -15.45 -10.35 8.15
N SER A 157 -15.44 -11.69 8.12
CA SER A 157 -14.54 -12.49 8.98
C SER A 157 -13.07 -12.41 8.56
N THR A 158 -12.79 -11.86 7.37
CA THR A 158 -11.47 -11.80 6.76
C THR A 158 -11.21 -10.36 6.27
N PRO A 159 -10.26 -9.62 6.89
CA PRO A 159 -9.87 -8.27 6.45
C PRO A 159 -9.57 -8.21 4.94
N GLY A 160 -10.03 -7.14 4.28
CA GLY A 160 -9.86 -6.94 2.84
C GLY A 160 -10.77 -7.78 1.93
N VAL A 161 -11.66 -8.60 2.47
CA VAL A 161 -12.70 -9.34 1.73
C VAL A 161 -14.07 -8.71 1.95
N THR A 162 -14.90 -8.62 0.90
CA THR A 162 -16.26 -8.09 0.98
C THR A 162 -17.20 -9.00 1.78
N GLY A 163 -17.66 -8.51 2.93
CA GLY A 163 -18.74 -9.10 3.74
C GLY A 163 -20.13 -8.51 3.44
N PRO A 164 -21.15 -8.86 4.25
CA PRO A 164 -22.55 -8.46 4.04
C PRO A 164 -22.87 -7.00 4.40
N GLY A 165 -21.91 -6.25 4.96
CA GLY A 165 -22.09 -4.88 5.44
C GLY A 165 -22.66 -4.78 6.87
N PHE A 166 -22.79 -3.55 7.33
CA PHE A 166 -23.36 -3.18 8.63
C PHE A 166 -24.67 -2.41 8.46
N THR A 167 -25.64 -2.65 9.33
CA THR A 167 -26.79 -1.75 9.52
C THR A 167 -26.36 -0.45 10.21
N GLY A 168 -27.27 0.51 10.35
CA GLY A 168 -27.02 1.81 10.98
C GLY A 168 -26.58 1.74 12.44
N ASN A 169 -26.80 0.63 13.15
CA ASN A 169 -26.24 0.43 14.49
C ASN A 169 -24.77 0.01 14.38
N LEU A 170 -23.90 1.03 14.32
CA LEU A 170 -22.45 0.84 14.34
C LEU A 170 -21.89 0.75 15.76
N GLY A 171 -22.69 1.08 16.79
CA GLY A 171 -22.20 1.35 18.15
C GLY A 171 -21.73 2.79 18.34
N GLY A 172 -22.34 3.74 17.61
CA GLY A 172 -21.91 5.13 17.52
C GLY A 172 -20.55 5.30 16.82
N VAL A 173 -19.97 6.50 16.93
CA VAL A 173 -18.65 6.82 16.33
C VAL A 173 -17.56 5.88 16.83
N ALA A 174 -17.55 5.56 18.13
CA ALA A 174 -16.55 4.68 18.72
C ALA A 174 -16.68 3.23 18.22
N GLY A 175 -17.91 2.72 18.05
CA GLY A 175 -18.15 1.40 17.46
C GLY A 175 -17.83 1.35 15.96
N ALA A 176 -18.08 2.43 15.23
CA ALA A 176 -17.68 2.56 13.83
C ALA A 176 -16.14 2.59 13.66
N ASP A 177 -15.43 3.34 14.50
CA ASP A 177 -13.97 3.28 14.57
C ASP A 177 -13.52 1.86 14.90
N ALA A 178 -14.04 1.23 15.96
CA ALA A 178 -13.68 -0.14 16.35
C ALA A 178 -13.90 -1.19 15.24
N LYS A 179 -14.92 -1.02 14.38
CA LYS A 179 -15.14 -1.87 13.18
C LYS A 179 -14.02 -1.70 12.15
N CYS A 180 -13.61 -0.47 11.85
CA CYS A 180 -12.42 -0.21 11.03
C CYS A 180 -11.16 -0.81 11.66
N GLN A 181 -10.98 -0.67 12.97
CA GLN A 181 -9.80 -1.19 13.67
C GLN A 181 -9.73 -2.72 13.63
N ALA A 182 -10.88 -3.40 13.72
CA ALA A 182 -10.98 -4.86 13.63
C ALA A 182 -10.81 -5.42 12.19
N GLU A 183 -11.29 -4.70 11.17
CA GLU A 183 -11.17 -5.11 9.76
C GLU A 183 -9.93 -4.55 9.05
N LYS A 184 -8.98 -3.92 9.76
CA LYS A 184 -7.70 -3.43 9.19
C LYS A 184 -6.94 -4.57 8.50
N PRO A 185 -6.66 -4.47 7.19
CA PRO A 185 -5.78 -5.41 6.50
C PRO A 185 -4.35 -5.35 7.08
N SER A 186 -3.72 -6.51 7.25
CA SER A 186 -2.38 -6.62 7.84
C SER A 186 -1.28 -5.93 7.04
N ALA A 187 -1.47 -5.76 5.72
CA ALA A 187 -0.54 -5.09 4.82
C ALA A 187 -0.53 -3.55 4.96
N LEU A 188 -1.56 -2.93 5.57
CA LEU A 188 -1.60 -1.48 5.69
C LEU A 188 -0.64 -0.96 6.79
N PRO A 189 -0.08 0.26 6.63
CA PRO A 189 0.74 0.91 7.66
C PRO A 189 0.09 1.03 9.06
N GLY A 190 0.95 1.20 10.08
CA GLY A 190 0.53 1.59 11.43
C GLY A 190 -0.29 0.56 12.24
N ALA A 191 -0.58 0.93 13.47
CA ALA A 191 -1.38 0.16 14.41
C ALA A 191 -2.88 0.23 14.08
N ALA A 192 -3.63 -0.82 14.44
CA ALA A 192 -5.08 -0.87 14.26
C ALA A 192 -5.78 0.38 14.82
N SER A 193 -5.43 0.82 16.03
CA SER A 193 -6.00 1.96 16.74
C SER A 193 -5.88 3.32 16.04
N GLU A 194 -5.00 3.46 15.04
CA GLU A 194 -4.85 4.69 14.24
C GLU A 194 -5.98 4.86 13.20
N TYR A 195 -6.79 3.83 12.98
CA TYR A 195 -7.84 3.82 11.96
C TYR A 195 -9.19 4.28 12.50
N LYS A 196 -9.87 5.09 11.68
CA LYS A 196 -11.16 5.72 11.98
C LYS A 196 -12.11 5.63 10.78
N ALA A 197 -13.40 5.65 11.06
CA ALA A 197 -14.44 5.68 10.03
C ALA A 197 -14.70 7.12 9.53
N LEU A 198 -14.74 7.34 8.22
CA LEU A 198 -15.16 8.60 7.60
C LEU A 198 -16.69 8.76 7.71
N LEU A 199 -17.15 9.23 8.87
CA LEU A 199 -18.56 9.46 9.18
C LEU A 199 -18.79 10.88 9.70
N GLY A 200 -19.76 11.57 9.14
CA GLY A 200 -20.25 12.86 9.63
C GLY A 200 -21.20 12.69 10.81
N ILE A 201 -20.91 13.37 11.93
CA ILE A 201 -21.90 13.70 12.96
C ILE A 201 -21.69 15.13 13.40
N ASP A 202 -22.74 15.95 13.33
CA ASP A 202 -22.67 17.40 13.56
C ASP A 202 -22.03 17.81 14.90
N THR A 203 -22.20 17.00 15.94
CA THR A 203 -21.75 17.27 17.32
C THR A 203 -20.43 16.60 17.72
N VAL A 204 -19.87 15.71 16.90
CA VAL A 204 -18.72 14.84 17.29
C VAL A 204 -17.65 14.71 16.20
N ARG A 205 -18.07 14.69 14.92
CA ARG A 205 -17.21 14.43 13.76
C ARG A 205 -17.73 15.25 12.58
N ASN A 206 -17.56 16.57 12.68
CA ASN A 206 -17.94 17.58 11.71
C ASN A 206 -16.70 18.42 11.31
N PRO A 207 -16.22 18.36 10.05
CA PRO A 207 -15.09 19.17 9.60
C PRO A 207 -15.46 20.63 9.30
N THR A 208 -16.75 21.00 9.20
CA THR A 208 -17.23 22.33 8.80
C THR A 208 -17.55 23.27 9.98
N LYS A 209 -17.14 22.92 11.21
CA LYS A 209 -17.31 23.73 12.42
C LYS A 209 -16.00 24.00 13.16
N SER A 210 -15.66 25.28 13.36
CA SER A 210 -14.47 25.69 14.11
C SER A 210 -14.66 25.52 15.63
N GLY A 211 -13.58 25.17 16.34
CA GLY A 211 -13.50 25.20 17.81
C GLY A 211 -14.35 24.17 18.58
N GLY A 212 -15.24 23.42 17.93
CA GLY A 212 -16.13 22.46 18.59
C GLY A 212 -15.62 21.03 18.67
N ILE A 213 -14.71 20.62 17.78
CA ILE A 213 -14.23 19.24 17.63
C ILE A 213 -12.72 19.22 17.62
N LEU A 214 -12.14 18.27 18.37
CA LEU A 214 -10.69 18.03 18.34
C LEU A 214 -10.28 17.47 16.98
N GLU A 215 -9.24 18.06 16.40
CA GLU A 215 -8.60 17.64 15.15
C GLU A 215 -8.18 16.15 15.15
N THR A 216 -8.00 15.59 16.35
CA THR A 216 -7.75 14.17 16.64
C THR A 216 -8.95 13.24 16.42
N ASN A 217 -10.10 13.73 15.93
CA ASN A 217 -11.25 12.88 15.61
C ASN A 217 -11.75 12.93 14.16
N TRP A 218 -11.19 13.77 13.29
CA TRP A 218 -11.44 13.72 11.85
C TRP A 218 -10.28 13.01 11.11
N PRO A 219 -10.54 12.06 10.19
CA PRO A 219 -9.48 11.26 9.56
C PRO A 219 -8.79 11.93 8.36
N LEU A 220 -9.40 12.96 7.74
CA LEU A 220 -8.78 13.62 6.58
C LEU A 220 -7.89 14.79 7.00
N LYS A 221 -6.69 14.87 6.43
CA LYS A 221 -5.63 15.83 6.75
C LYS A 221 -5.19 16.64 5.54
N VAL A 222 -4.83 17.90 5.76
CA VAL A 222 -4.47 18.82 4.66
C VAL A 222 -3.10 18.45 4.07
N GLY A 223 -3.02 18.34 2.74
CA GLY A 223 -1.78 18.06 2.01
C GLY A 223 -1.40 16.58 1.90
N VAL A 224 -2.21 15.68 2.45
CA VAL A 224 -2.01 14.21 2.41
C VAL A 224 -2.71 13.63 1.17
N ARG A 225 -2.03 12.78 0.38
CA ARG A 225 -2.67 12.00 -0.70
C ARG A 225 -3.44 10.81 -0.10
N TYR A 226 -4.56 10.45 -0.72
CA TYR A 226 -5.39 9.31 -0.31
C TYR A 226 -5.56 8.33 -1.48
N PHE A 227 -5.46 7.04 -1.21
CA PHE A 227 -5.48 5.97 -2.23
C PHE A 227 -6.50 4.88 -1.85
N SER A 228 -7.17 4.28 -2.83
CA SER A 228 -8.12 3.17 -2.60
C SER A 228 -7.38 1.83 -2.51
N TYR A 229 -7.40 1.20 -1.34
CA TYR A 229 -6.77 -0.11 -1.12
C TYR A 229 -7.70 -1.28 -1.46
N SER A 230 -7.15 -2.32 -2.08
CA SER A 230 -7.80 -3.62 -2.22
C SER A 230 -6.80 -4.75 -2.00
N ALA A 231 -7.21 -5.86 -1.37
CA ALA A 231 -6.35 -7.03 -1.22
C ALA A 231 -5.96 -7.71 -2.55
N SER A 232 -6.63 -7.34 -3.66
CA SER A 232 -6.31 -7.77 -5.04
C SER A 232 -5.59 -6.72 -5.89
N ALA A 233 -5.33 -5.53 -5.33
CA ALA A 233 -4.53 -4.46 -5.92
C ALA A 233 -4.02 -3.56 -4.76
N PRO A 234 -3.00 -3.99 -4.00
CA PRO A 234 -2.56 -3.32 -2.79
C PRO A 234 -2.05 -1.89 -3.01
N GLU A 235 -1.43 -1.65 -4.17
CA GLU A 235 -0.90 -0.36 -4.63
C GLU A 235 -2.05 0.65 -4.85
N GLY A 236 -3.23 0.14 -5.18
CA GLY A 236 -4.47 0.90 -5.22
C GLY A 236 -4.56 1.93 -6.34
N ALA A 237 -5.43 2.93 -6.14
CA ALA A 237 -5.59 4.06 -7.05
C ALA A 237 -5.79 5.37 -6.29
N TYR A 238 -5.04 6.41 -6.68
CA TYR A 238 -5.12 7.76 -6.11
C TYR A 238 -6.55 8.33 -6.20
N ILE A 239 -7.12 8.69 -5.06
CA ILE A 239 -8.48 9.21 -4.89
C ILE A 239 -8.47 10.74 -4.96
N ALA A 240 -7.69 11.39 -4.08
CA ALA A 240 -7.60 12.84 -3.95
C ALA A 240 -6.49 13.22 -2.95
N THR A 241 -6.10 14.50 -2.96
CA THR A 241 -5.33 15.12 -1.86
C THR A 241 -6.29 15.83 -0.92
N GLY A 242 -6.07 15.73 0.40
CA GLY A 242 -6.87 16.47 1.39
C GLY A 242 -6.65 17.98 1.27
N THR A 243 -7.74 18.72 1.07
CA THR A 243 -7.74 20.19 0.94
C THR A 243 -8.33 20.85 2.18
N SER A 244 -7.83 22.04 2.56
CA SER A 244 -8.45 22.79 3.66
C SER A 244 -9.78 23.41 3.21
N ASN A 245 -10.81 23.27 4.03
CA ASN A 245 -12.09 23.99 3.90
C ASN A 245 -12.07 25.38 4.57
N GLY A 246 -10.93 25.80 5.13
CA GLY A 246 -10.79 27.04 5.89
C GLY A 246 -11.38 27.02 7.31
N ILE A 247 -11.88 25.87 7.79
CA ILE A 247 -12.57 25.77 9.08
C ILE A 247 -11.88 24.73 9.98
N GLY A 248 -11.13 25.23 10.96
CA GLY A 248 -10.31 24.41 11.86
C GLY A 248 -8.87 24.24 11.38
N THR A 249 -7.96 23.89 12.28
CA THR A 249 -6.58 23.51 11.94
C THR A 249 -6.54 22.08 11.43
N GLY A 250 -5.62 21.79 10.50
CA GLY A 250 -5.19 20.45 10.07
C GLY A 250 -6.22 19.52 9.41
N SER A 251 -7.52 19.68 9.66
CA SER A 251 -8.61 18.90 9.09
C SER A 251 -8.85 19.27 7.62
N ALA A 252 -9.16 18.26 6.80
CA ALA A 252 -9.37 18.43 5.37
C ALA A 252 -10.72 17.89 4.86
N ILE A 253 -11.06 18.31 3.64
CA ILE A 253 -12.11 17.76 2.80
C ILE A 253 -11.53 17.35 1.44
N PHE A 254 -12.27 16.57 0.66
CA PHE A 254 -11.96 16.36 -0.75
C PHE A 254 -12.68 17.37 -1.63
N THR A 255 -11.99 17.89 -2.66
CA THR A 255 -12.62 18.58 -3.78
C THR A 255 -13.15 17.57 -4.78
N PHE A 256 -14.29 17.87 -5.42
CA PHE A 256 -14.90 17.01 -6.44
C PHE A 256 -14.72 17.60 -7.86
N PRO A 257 -14.50 16.78 -8.90
CA PRO A 257 -14.44 15.32 -8.86
C PRO A 257 -13.14 14.77 -8.23
N LEU A 258 -13.25 13.58 -7.64
CA LEU A 258 -12.13 12.73 -7.23
C LEU A 258 -11.41 12.17 -8.47
N ASN A 259 -10.14 11.80 -8.30
CA ASN A 259 -9.36 11.08 -9.30
C ASN A 259 -9.77 9.60 -9.42
N SER A 260 -10.28 9.00 -8.34
CA SER A 260 -10.80 7.63 -8.30
C SER A 260 -11.91 7.50 -7.23
N SER A 261 -12.68 6.41 -7.26
CA SER A 261 -13.70 6.12 -6.25
C SER A 261 -13.10 5.52 -4.97
N PHE A 262 -13.83 5.59 -3.85
CA PHE A 262 -13.41 4.97 -2.58
C PHE A 262 -13.30 3.45 -2.66
N ASN A 263 -14.16 2.79 -3.45
CA ASN A 263 -13.93 1.41 -3.83
C ASN A 263 -12.95 1.34 -5.00
N HIS A 264 -12.01 0.41 -4.90
CA HIS A 264 -11.11 0.06 -6.00
C HIS A 264 -11.90 -0.59 -7.16
N SER A 265 -11.34 -0.58 -8.37
CA SER A 265 -11.96 -1.15 -9.57
C SER A 265 -12.15 -2.68 -9.51
N SER A 266 -11.43 -3.36 -8.61
CA SER A 266 -11.56 -4.80 -8.34
C SER A 266 -12.59 -5.16 -7.26
N ASP A 267 -13.24 -4.16 -6.62
CA ASP A 267 -14.32 -4.40 -5.67
C ASP A 267 -15.65 -4.63 -6.40
N THR A 268 -16.18 -5.85 -6.28
CA THR A 268 -17.45 -6.27 -6.88
C THR A 268 -18.68 -5.97 -6.02
N SER A 269 -18.51 -5.32 -4.85
CA SER A 269 -19.60 -5.05 -3.93
C SER A 269 -20.55 -3.95 -4.43
N THR A 270 -21.85 -4.25 -4.41
CA THR A 270 -22.92 -3.27 -4.63
C THR A 270 -23.24 -2.43 -3.40
N LEU A 271 -22.61 -2.70 -2.24
CA LEU A 271 -22.91 -2.02 -0.99
C LEU A 271 -22.32 -0.59 -0.97
N THR A 272 -23.22 0.39 -0.84
CA THR A 272 -22.91 1.80 -0.60
C THR A 272 -22.19 2.01 0.74
N PHE A 273 -21.69 3.22 0.98
CA PHE A 273 -20.94 3.58 2.19
C PHE A 273 -21.83 4.31 3.19
N TRP A 274 -21.82 3.97 4.48
CA TRP A 274 -22.31 4.89 5.50
C TRP A 274 -21.41 6.12 5.52
N THR A 275 -22.00 7.30 5.47
CA THR A 275 -21.24 8.57 5.52
C THR A 275 -21.87 9.59 6.45
N GLY A 276 -23.20 9.71 6.51
CA GLY A 276 -23.86 10.77 7.30
C GLY A 276 -23.58 12.20 6.82
N ILE A 277 -23.01 12.35 5.62
CA ILE A 277 -22.61 13.64 5.04
C ILE A 277 -23.66 14.05 4.01
N GLY A 278 -24.14 15.29 4.09
CA GLY A 278 -25.25 15.80 3.28
C GLY A 278 -24.84 16.67 2.08
N SER A 279 -23.60 17.15 2.03
CA SER A 279 -23.14 18.12 1.02
C SER A 279 -21.76 17.80 0.45
N ALA A 280 -21.45 18.39 -0.71
CA ALA A 280 -20.10 18.39 -1.28
C ALA A 280 -19.07 19.12 -0.39
N SER A 281 -19.51 19.99 0.51
CA SER A 281 -18.68 20.72 1.47
C SER A 281 -18.35 19.91 2.73
N PHE A 282 -18.77 18.65 2.80
CA PHE A 282 -18.64 17.73 3.95
C PHE A 282 -19.50 18.10 5.18
N ASP A 283 -20.58 18.85 5.01
CA ASP A 283 -21.51 19.13 6.12
C ASP A 283 -22.22 17.84 6.58
N PRO A 284 -22.12 17.46 7.87
CA PRO A 284 -22.86 16.32 8.41
C PRO A 284 -24.35 16.61 8.50
N MET A 285 -25.13 15.55 8.35
CA MET A 285 -26.55 15.56 8.61
C MET A 285 -26.84 15.49 10.12
N GLY A 286 -28.00 16.03 10.52
CA GLY A 286 -28.49 15.96 11.90
C GLY A 286 -28.89 14.54 12.35
N GLY A 287 -29.24 14.39 13.62
CA GLY A 287 -29.54 13.09 14.26
C GLY A 287 -30.59 12.23 13.52
N SER A 288 -31.59 12.86 12.90
CA SER A 288 -32.65 12.20 12.12
C SER A 288 -32.19 11.48 10.85
N TYR A 289 -30.97 11.79 10.38
CA TYR A 289 -30.38 11.32 9.12
C TYR A 289 -28.99 10.72 9.32
N THR A 290 -28.71 10.26 10.55
CA THR A 290 -27.48 9.57 10.96
C THR A 290 -27.81 8.33 11.81
N CYS A 291 -28.97 7.68 11.60
CA CYS A 291 -29.37 6.46 12.32
C CYS A 291 -29.26 6.56 13.85
N SER A 292 -29.83 7.64 14.41
CA SER A 292 -29.72 7.99 15.83
C SER A 292 -28.25 8.07 16.28
N THR A 293 -27.42 8.82 15.54
CA THR A 293 -25.96 8.88 15.72
C THR A 293 -25.26 7.51 15.68
N TYR A 294 -25.72 6.66 14.77
CA TYR A 294 -25.31 5.27 14.52
C TYR A 294 -25.51 4.30 15.69
N THR A 295 -26.63 4.45 16.40
CA THR A 295 -27.06 3.54 17.49
C THR A 295 -28.32 2.74 17.15
N ASP A 296 -29.06 3.11 16.10
CA ASP A 296 -30.21 2.36 15.61
C ASP A 296 -29.90 1.71 14.25
N GLY A 297 -30.24 0.43 14.12
CA GLY A 297 -30.09 -0.38 12.90
C GLY A 297 -31.43 -0.94 12.42
N THR A 298 -32.53 -0.33 12.83
CA THR A 298 -33.90 -0.83 12.65
C THR A 298 -34.87 0.26 12.19
N THR A 299 -34.78 1.49 12.71
CA THR A 299 -35.67 2.60 12.35
C THR A 299 -34.91 3.84 11.85
N GLY A 300 -35.63 4.75 11.18
CA GLY A 300 -35.06 5.98 10.64
C GLY A 300 -34.20 5.79 9.39
N PHE A 301 -33.44 6.82 9.06
CA PHE A 301 -32.59 6.88 7.87
C PHE A 301 -31.17 7.36 8.19
N GLY A 302 -30.23 7.02 7.31
CA GLY A 302 -28.87 7.57 7.32
C GLY A 302 -28.40 7.92 5.90
N TYR A 303 -27.52 8.91 5.78
CA TYR A 303 -26.93 9.30 4.49
C TYR A 303 -25.80 8.38 4.05
N ASN A 304 -25.69 8.14 2.73
CA ASN A 304 -24.65 7.35 2.10
C ASN A 304 -23.79 8.06 1.06
N GLY A 305 -22.60 7.51 0.86
CA GLY A 305 -21.80 7.64 -0.35
C GLY A 305 -22.08 6.49 -1.32
N ALA A 306 -22.12 6.78 -2.62
CA ALA A 306 -22.32 5.80 -3.68
C ALA A 306 -21.00 5.11 -4.09
N THR A 307 -21.07 3.82 -4.46
CA THR A 307 -19.96 3.11 -5.08
C THR A 307 -19.72 3.60 -6.51
N ASN A 308 -18.48 3.48 -6.99
CA ASN A 308 -18.03 3.89 -8.33
C ASN A 308 -18.26 5.38 -8.67
N ALA A 309 -18.57 6.20 -7.66
CA ALA A 309 -18.77 7.63 -7.81
C ALA A 309 -17.45 8.40 -7.61
N ILE A 310 -17.24 9.41 -8.45
CA ILE A 310 -16.15 10.40 -8.30
C ILE A 310 -16.68 11.83 -8.09
N SER A 311 -17.98 12.09 -8.26
CA SER A 311 -18.60 13.37 -7.88
C SER A 311 -18.91 13.38 -6.38
N SER A 312 -19.54 14.45 -5.88
CA SER A 312 -19.92 14.55 -4.46
C SER A 312 -20.85 13.44 -3.97
N SER A 313 -21.51 12.68 -4.85
CA SER A 313 -22.27 11.49 -4.47
C SER A 313 -21.38 10.37 -3.89
N ALA A 314 -20.05 10.41 -4.07
CA ALA A 314 -19.11 9.53 -3.39
C ALA A 314 -19.18 9.64 -1.85
N ILE A 315 -19.62 10.79 -1.32
CA ILE A 315 -19.85 11.02 0.12
C ILE A 315 -21.31 11.33 0.47
N ALA A 316 -22.06 11.94 -0.45
CA ALA A 316 -23.38 12.53 -0.21
C ALA A 316 -24.29 12.24 -1.41
N SER A 317 -24.68 10.97 -1.55
CA SER A 317 -25.57 10.48 -2.62
C SER A 317 -27.03 10.67 -2.24
N TYR A 318 -27.50 9.97 -1.21
CA TYR A 318 -28.88 10.05 -0.74
C TYR A 318 -29.01 9.52 0.70
N TYR A 319 -30.23 9.31 1.18
CA TYR A 319 -30.50 8.59 2.42
C TYR A 319 -31.26 7.28 2.19
N PHE A 320 -31.05 6.32 3.08
CA PHE A 320 -31.62 4.98 2.99
C PHE A 320 -31.85 4.41 4.41
N SER A 321 -32.59 3.31 4.51
CA SER A 321 -33.06 2.77 5.80
C SER A 321 -31.88 2.35 6.68
N CYS A 322 -31.95 2.64 7.98
CA CYS A 322 -30.96 2.16 8.94
C CYS A 322 -30.92 0.63 9.07
N SER A 323 -31.94 -0.09 8.60
CA SER A 323 -31.95 -1.56 8.49
C SER A 323 -31.26 -2.10 7.23
N THR A 324 -30.89 -1.26 6.27
CA THR A 324 -30.18 -1.68 5.05
C THR A 324 -28.67 -1.74 5.30
N PRO A 325 -27.97 -2.82 4.91
CA PRO A 325 -26.52 -2.89 5.07
C PRO A 325 -25.75 -1.92 4.17
N ALA A 326 -24.67 -1.35 4.71
CA ALA A 326 -23.68 -0.55 4.00
C ALA A 326 -22.29 -0.72 4.63
N ARG A 327 -21.26 -0.21 3.97
CA ARG A 327 -19.84 -0.37 4.36
C ARG A 327 -19.28 0.89 5.02
N LEU A 328 -18.15 0.76 5.71
CA LEU A 328 -17.43 1.90 6.30
C LEU A 328 -16.20 2.23 5.48
N ILE A 329 -16.03 3.52 5.16
CA ILE A 329 -14.79 4.05 4.61
C ILE A 329 -13.81 4.21 5.79
N CYS A 330 -12.74 3.42 5.79
CA CYS A 330 -11.80 3.30 6.90
C CYS A 330 -10.42 3.85 6.52
N ILE A 331 -9.89 4.75 7.36
CA ILE A 331 -8.74 5.60 7.03
C ILE A 331 -7.83 5.74 8.26
N ARG A 332 -6.51 5.67 8.07
CA ARG A 332 -5.50 6.00 9.10
C ARG A 332 -5.43 7.52 9.30
N GLN A 333 -5.29 7.97 10.55
CA GLN A 333 -5.25 9.41 10.90
C GLN A 333 -3.88 10.08 10.67
#